data_AF-A0A2V9HQK6-F1
#
_entry.id   AF-A0A2V9HQK6-F1
#
_cell.length_a   1.000
_cell.length_b   1.000
_cell.length_c   1.000
_cell.angle_alpha   90.00
_cell.angle_beta   90.00
_cell.angle_gamma   90.00
#
_symmetry.space_group_name_H-M   'P 1'
#
loop_
_entity.id
_entity.type
_entity.pdbx_description
1 polymer ?
#
loop_
_entity_poly.entity_id
_entity_poly.type
_entity_poly.pdbx_seq_one_letter_code
_entity_poly.pdbx_strand_id
1 'polypeptide(L)'
;MEKPLWEQQSFPEKLFRLSGLICIVGWGLSVIYIASHVGPLEAPPVRTRDLASYFFTSIWIFVFFYAQYRVIPRFIHRDLDLRVGLWHSGGSLALLIVGALHAVLPQTKSDVPSSLLFWIALLGEGVFIGNVIWSYVHGEQAVPFLPVVPDAKATPAHVPDDSVKNMGWPKSPVKLFGIGAAVFAAGGLISLILDVPSFKFPVPWSGELHFVPFGFLWLAAAAPFAFFAMLYKFLMDACYLVFEESLNRIHFVVTIITVLDLVRVFMAWEQWMGTKFATFFYGAEFQWLAVLFVLSAVVFAINAFRSYRRAAVRT
;
A
#
# COMPACT_ATOMS: atom_id res chain seq x y z
N MET A 1 -27.14 17.93 17.52
CA MET A 1 -26.66 16.63 16.99
C MET A 1 -25.17 16.78 16.75
N GLU A 2 -24.37 16.31 17.70
CA GLU A 2 -22.93 16.22 17.51
C GLU A 2 -22.65 15.09 16.53
N LYS A 3 -21.86 15.39 15.48
CA LYS A 3 -21.43 14.38 14.53
C LYS A 3 -20.57 13.35 15.27
N PRO A 4 -20.71 12.04 14.98
CA PRO A 4 -19.93 11.03 15.66
C PRO A 4 -18.43 11.27 15.43
N LEU A 5 -17.59 10.99 16.44
CA LEU A 5 -16.15 11.33 16.47
C LEU A 5 -15.35 10.83 15.24
N TRP A 6 -15.78 9.76 14.59
CA TRP A 6 -15.18 9.27 13.33
C TRP A 6 -15.44 10.20 12.13
N GLU A 7 -16.50 11.01 12.13
CA GLU A 7 -16.68 12.10 11.14
C GLU A 7 -15.79 13.32 11.44
N GLN A 8 -15.33 13.47 12.69
CA GLN A 8 -14.41 14.54 13.11
C GLN A 8 -12.92 14.22 12.84
N GLN A 9 -12.55 12.94 12.66
CA GLN A 9 -11.19 12.48 12.30
C GLN A 9 -10.63 13.00 10.96
N SER A 10 -11.38 13.86 10.28
CA SER A 10 -11.08 14.43 8.96
C SER A 10 -9.75 15.21 8.81
N PHE A 11 -8.96 15.46 9.85
CA PHE A 11 -7.84 16.41 9.78
C PHE A 11 -6.59 15.91 9.02
N PRO A 12 -5.97 14.76 9.36
CA PRO A 12 -4.82 14.24 8.62
C PRO A 12 -5.19 13.79 7.20
N GLU A 13 -6.38 13.21 7.02
CA GLU A 13 -6.91 12.86 5.68
C GLU A 13 -7.03 14.09 4.77
N LYS A 14 -7.54 15.21 5.30
CA LYS A 14 -7.62 16.48 4.56
C LYS A 14 -6.25 17.00 4.18
N LEU A 15 -5.25 16.87 5.07
CA LEU A 15 -3.87 17.28 4.78
C LEU A 15 -3.25 16.41 3.69
N PHE A 16 -3.39 15.08 3.74
CA PHE A 16 -2.90 14.22 2.65
C PHE A 16 -3.60 14.49 1.33
N ARG A 17 -4.91 14.75 1.35
CA ARG A 17 -5.66 15.15 0.15
C ARG A 17 -5.17 16.49 -0.40
N LEU A 18 -4.89 17.46 0.48
CA LEU A 18 -4.33 18.77 0.10
C LEU A 18 -2.92 18.60 -0.49
N SER A 19 -2.05 17.81 0.15
CA SER A 19 -0.71 17.50 -0.36
C SER A 19 -0.78 16.84 -1.74
N GLY A 20 -1.69 15.89 -1.93
CA GLY A 20 -1.94 15.28 -3.25
C GLY A 20 -2.40 16.30 -4.29
N LEU A 21 -3.32 17.21 -3.94
CA LEU A 21 -3.75 18.30 -4.83
C LEU A 21 -2.60 19.25 -5.20
N ILE A 22 -1.76 19.63 -4.23
CA ILE A 22 -0.55 20.44 -4.48
C ILE A 22 0.35 19.73 -5.48
N CYS A 23 0.56 18.42 -5.32
CA CYS A 23 1.36 17.64 -6.27
C CYS A 23 0.73 17.58 -7.67
N ILE A 24 -0.58 17.42 -7.78
CA ILE A 24 -1.29 17.43 -9.08
C ILE A 24 -1.09 18.77 -9.79
N VAL A 25 -1.25 19.89 -9.06
CA VAL A 25 -1.05 21.23 -9.62
C VAL A 25 0.42 21.43 -10.02
N GLY A 26 1.37 21.06 -9.16
CA GLY A 26 2.81 21.17 -9.44
C GLY A 26 3.25 20.31 -10.63
N TRP A 27 2.72 19.10 -10.75
CA TRP A 27 2.94 18.22 -11.90
C TRP A 27 2.37 18.84 -13.18
N GLY A 28 1.12 19.30 -13.15
CA GLY A 28 0.46 19.91 -14.31
C GLY A 28 1.20 21.14 -14.83
N LEU A 29 1.60 22.04 -13.92
CA LEU A 29 2.39 23.23 -14.29
C LEU A 29 3.74 22.87 -14.91
N SER A 30 4.43 21.87 -14.34
CA SER A 30 5.71 21.39 -14.86
C SER A 30 5.56 20.77 -16.27
N VAL A 31 4.51 19.97 -16.49
CA VAL A 31 4.23 19.37 -17.80
C VAL A 31 3.87 20.43 -18.85
N ILE A 32 3.04 21.42 -18.50
CA ILE A 32 2.71 22.54 -19.40
C ILE A 32 3.98 23.30 -19.79
N TYR A 33 4.86 23.57 -18.83
CA TYR A 33 6.13 24.25 -19.08
C TYR A 33 7.02 23.46 -20.05
N ILE A 34 7.19 22.16 -19.84
CA ILE A 34 7.95 21.27 -20.74
C ILE A 34 7.35 21.28 -22.14
N ALA A 35 6.03 21.11 -22.26
CA ALA A 35 5.32 21.07 -23.54
C ALA A 35 5.42 22.41 -24.30
N SER A 36 5.51 23.54 -23.59
CA SER A 36 5.66 24.87 -24.18
C SER A 36 7.06 25.20 -24.70
N HIS A 37 8.07 24.39 -24.38
CA HIS A 37 9.48 24.61 -24.78
C HIS A 37 10.02 23.40 -25.58
N VAL A 38 9.60 23.29 -26.84
CA VAL A 38 9.99 22.21 -27.75
C VAL A 38 11.31 22.58 -28.45
N GLY A 39 12.45 22.13 -27.92
CA GLY A 39 13.79 22.41 -28.45
C GLY A 39 14.89 21.60 -27.74
N PRO A 40 16.17 21.71 -28.15
CA PRO A 40 17.28 21.06 -27.43
C PRO A 40 17.26 21.50 -25.96
N LEU A 41 17.16 20.51 -25.08
CA LEU A 41 16.95 20.72 -23.65
C LEU A 41 18.20 21.38 -23.03
N GLU A 42 18.13 22.68 -22.77
CA GLU A 42 19.06 23.34 -21.87
C GLU A 42 18.82 22.87 -20.40
N ALA A 43 19.64 23.30 -19.45
CA ALA A 43 19.50 22.94 -18.03
C ALA A 43 18.09 23.21 -17.40
N PRO A 44 17.34 24.27 -17.76
CA PRO A 44 16.02 24.54 -17.15
C PRO A 44 14.91 23.52 -17.53
N PRO A 45 14.76 23.09 -18.80
CA PRO A 45 13.83 22.03 -19.16
C PRO A 45 14.08 20.68 -18.48
N VAL A 46 15.34 20.30 -18.23
CA VAL A 46 15.69 19.03 -17.54
C VAL A 46 15.22 19.05 -16.09
N ARG A 47 15.49 20.12 -15.35
CA ARG A 47 15.03 20.26 -13.95
C ARG A 47 13.51 20.28 -13.82
N THR A 48 12.83 20.85 -14.80
CA THR A 48 11.36 20.88 -14.81
C THR A 48 10.78 19.48 -15.05
N ARG A 49 11.47 18.64 -15.83
CA ARG A 49 11.12 17.23 -15.99
C ARG A 49 11.30 16.44 -14.69
N ASP A 50 12.38 16.68 -13.96
CA ASP A 50 12.60 16.02 -12.66
C ASP A 50 11.59 16.47 -11.62
N LEU A 51 11.21 17.75 -11.62
CA LEU A 51 10.14 18.29 -10.79
C LEU A 51 8.78 17.66 -11.13
N ALA A 52 8.48 17.48 -12.43
CA ALA A 52 7.27 16.78 -12.87
C ALA A 52 7.28 15.32 -12.37
N SER A 53 8.37 14.59 -12.59
CA SER A 53 8.53 13.22 -12.10
C SER A 53 8.39 13.13 -10.57
N TYR A 54 8.99 14.07 -9.84
CA TYR A 54 8.94 14.14 -8.38
C TYR A 54 7.51 14.35 -7.86
N PHE A 55 6.78 15.31 -8.41
CA PHE A 55 5.38 15.52 -8.05
C PHE A 55 4.50 14.35 -8.46
N PHE A 56 4.72 13.76 -9.63
CA PHE A 56 3.96 12.60 -10.08
C PHE A 56 4.09 11.42 -9.09
N THR A 57 5.30 11.07 -8.65
CA THR A 57 5.50 10.01 -7.65
C THR A 57 4.88 10.39 -6.31
N SER A 58 5.02 11.64 -5.90
CA SER A 58 4.46 12.14 -4.64
C SER A 58 2.93 12.02 -4.58
N ILE A 59 2.23 12.20 -5.71
CA ILE A 59 0.77 11.96 -5.80
C ILE A 59 0.44 10.54 -5.32
N TRP A 60 1.15 9.53 -5.84
CA TRP A 60 0.91 8.14 -5.48
C TRP A 60 1.18 7.86 -4.00
N ILE A 61 2.26 8.42 -3.45
CA ILE A 61 2.59 8.28 -2.02
C ILE A 61 1.48 8.89 -1.15
N PHE A 62 1.03 10.11 -1.45
CA PHE A 62 -0.02 10.75 -0.65
C PHE A 62 -1.40 10.11 -0.84
N VAL A 63 -1.72 9.63 -2.04
CA VAL A 63 -2.94 8.84 -2.27
C VAL A 63 -2.90 7.55 -1.47
N PHE A 64 -1.73 6.90 -1.38
CA PHE A 64 -1.53 5.71 -0.57
C PHE A 64 -1.72 6.00 0.93
N PHE A 65 -1.05 7.00 1.48
CA PHE A 65 -1.25 7.42 2.87
C PHE A 65 -2.70 7.82 3.15
N TYR A 66 -3.33 8.57 2.25
CA TYR A 66 -4.76 8.90 2.36
C TYR A 66 -5.63 7.64 2.43
N ALA A 67 -5.39 6.65 1.56
CA ALA A 67 -6.11 5.39 1.57
C ALA A 67 -5.90 4.61 2.87
N GLN A 68 -4.68 4.60 3.40
CA GLN A 68 -4.37 3.96 4.68
C GLN A 68 -5.17 4.56 5.84
N TYR A 69 -5.16 5.89 6.00
CA TYR A 69 -5.93 6.56 7.06
C TYR A 69 -7.44 6.40 6.89
N ARG A 70 -7.93 6.19 5.67
CA ARG A 70 -9.35 5.95 5.42
C ARG A 70 -9.78 4.50 5.66
N VAL A 71 -8.93 3.55 5.31
CA VAL A 71 -9.26 2.12 5.30
C VAL A 71 -8.88 1.43 6.61
N ILE A 72 -7.71 1.73 7.17
CA ILE A 72 -7.16 0.98 8.30
C ILE A 72 -7.92 1.21 9.61
N PRO A 73 -8.39 2.41 10.00
CA PRO A 73 -9.24 2.56 11.19
C PRO A 73 -10.51 1.69 11.13
N ARG A 74 -11.11 1.61 9.94
CA ARG A 74 -12.25 0.71 9.65
C ARG A 74 -11.83 -0.76 9.67
N PHE A 75 -10.57 -1.04 9.33
CA PHE A 75 -10.00 -2.37 9.42
C PHE A 75 -9.89 -2.86 10.86
N ILE A 76 -9.28 -2.05 11.72
CA ILE A 76 -8.98 -2.36 13.12
C ILE A 76 -10.13 -2.05 14.08
N HIS A 77 -11.22 -1.45 13.57
CA HIS A 77 -12.36 -0.96 14.36
C HIS A 77 -11.91 -0.07 15.53
N ARG A 78 -10.89 0.75 15.28
CA ARG A 78 -10.33 1.68 16.24
C ARG A 78 -9.92 2.97 15.57
N ASP A 79 -10.05 4.02 16.36
CA ASP A 79 -9.57 5.34 16.00
C ASP A 79 -8.05 5.39 16.10
N LEU A 80 -7.41 6.00 15.09
CA LEU A 80 -5.97 6.26 15.11
C LEU A 80 -5.68 7.55 15.88
N ASP A 81 -4.50 7.62 16.50
CA ASP A 81 -4.07 8.83 17.21
C ASP A 81 -3.93 10.01 16.22
N LEU A 82 -4.71 11.05 16.50
CA LEU A 82 -4.79 12.24 15.66
C LEU A 82 -3.47 13.03 15.65
N ARG A 83 -2.78 13.14 16.79
CA ARG A 83 -1.54 13.91 16.91
C ARG A 83 -0.45 13.25 16.08
N VAL A 84 -0.33 11.92 16.15
CA VAL A 84 0.62 11.17 15.33
C VAL A 84 0.27 11.30 13.84
N GLY A 85 -1.02 11.27 13.48
CA GLY A 85 -1.46 11.55 12.12
C GLY A 85 -1.13 12.95 11.60
N LEU A 86 -1.19 13.97 12.45
CA LEU A 86 -0.79 15.34 12.11
C LEU A 86 0.72 15.46 11.91
N TRP A 87 1.52 14.84 12.79
CA TRP A 87 2.97 14.79 12.62
C TRP A 87 3.38 14.07 11.35
N HIS A 88 2.72 12.95 11.02
CA HIS A 88 2.92 12.24 9.77
C HIS A 88 2.60 13.14 8.57
N SER A 89 1.36 13.60 8.45
CA SER A 89 0.93 14.40 7.29
C SER A 89 1.70 15.71 7.13
N GLY A 90 1.97 16.43 8.23
CA GLY A 90 2.75 17.66 8.24
C GLY A 90 4.23 17.41 7.91
N GLY A 91 4.85 16.37 8.49
CA GLY A 91 6.24 15.99 8.21
C GLY A 91 6.44 15.59 6.75
N SER A 92 5.55 14.77 6.20
CA SER A 92 5.60 14.37 4.79
C SER A 92 5.40 15.56 3.84
N LEU A 93 4.52 16.52 4.18
CA LEU A 93 4.36 17.76 3.40
C LEU A 93 5.60 18.64 3.48
N ALA A 94 6.24 18.77 4.65
CA ALA A 94 7.47 19.55 4.79
C ALA A 94 8.60 18.96 3.93
N LEU A 95 8.79 17.64 3.98
CA LEU A 95 9.77 16.94 3.15
C LEU A 95 9.47 17.06 1.65
N LEU A 96 8.19 17.04 1.26
CA LEU A 96 7.78 17.29 -0.13
C LEU A 96 8.24 18.67 -0.61
N ILE A 97 8.00 19.72 0.19
CA ILE A 97 8.38 21.09 -0.16
C ILE A 97 9.91 21.21 -0.27
N VAL A 98 10.65 20.61 0.67
CA VAL A 98 12.11 20.56 0.63
C VAL A 98 12.59 19.87 -0.65
N GLY A 99 12.03 18.71 -1.01
CA GLY A 99 12.43 17.99 -2.22
C GLY A 99 12.06 18.72 -3.51
N ALA A 100 10.91 19.40 -3.56
CA ALA A 100 10.52 20.24 -4.69
C ALA A 100 11.46 21.44 -4.86
N LEU A 101 11.85 22.11 -3.76
CA LEU A 101 12.83 23.20 -3.78
C LEU A 101 14.18 22.71 -4.30
N HIS A 102 14.58 21.53 -3.85
CA HIS A 102 15.79 20.85 -4.30
C HIS A 102 15.74 20.52 -5.79
N ALA A 103 14.62 20.05 -6.34
CA ALA A 103 14.50 19.76 -7.77
C ALA A 103 14.63 21.01 -8.66
N VAL A 104 14.32 22.21 -8.14
CA VAL A 104 14.42 23.49 -8.88
C VAL A 104 15.82 24.11 -8.77
N LEU A 105 16.45 24.00 -7.61
CA LEU A 105 17.75 24.63 -7.33
C LEU A 105 18.93 23.88 -7.98
N PRO A 106 20.02 24.58 -8.36
CA PRO A 106 21.23 23.94 -8.84
C PRO A 106 21.83 23.04 -7.74
N GLN A 107 21.95 21.75 -8.05
CA GLN A 107 22.44 20.75 -7.10
C GLN A 107 23.89 20.37 -7.37
N THR A 108 24.61 20.06 -6.28
CA THR A 108 25.92 19.42 -6.33
C THR A 108 25.84 17.89 -6.34
N LYS A 109 24.65 17.30 -6.09
CA LYS A 109 24.39 15.84 -6.12
C LYS A 109 23.02 15.58 -6.77
N SER A 110 22.94 14.68 -7.75
CA SER A 110 21.69 14.38 -8.48
C SER A 110 20.61 13.67 -7.66
N ASP A 111 20.98 12.98 -6.59
CA ASP A 111 20.10 11.99 -5.93
C ASP A 111 19.26 12.52 -4.75
N VAL A 112 19.30 13.82 -4.46
CA VAL A 112 18.61 14.39 -3.29
C VAL A 112 17.08 14.31 -3.40
N PRO A 113 16.43 14.63 -4.55
CA PRO A 113 14.98 14.53 -4.66
C PRO A 113 14.46 13.08 -4.55
N SER A 114 15.14 12.13 -5.17
CA SER A 114 14.78 10.70 -5.12
C SER A 114 14.95 10.12 -3.72
N SER A 115 16.04 10.48 -3.02
CA SER A 115 16.25 10.08 -1.62
C SER A 115 15.22 10.70 -0.67
N LEU A 116 14.74 11.92 -0.91
CA LEU A 116 13.67 12.53 -0.10
C LEU A 116 12.31 11.84 -0.31
N LEU A 117 11.95 11.43 -1.53
CA LEU A 117 10.75 10.60 -1.75
C LEU A 117 10.83 9.27 -1.01
N PHE A 118 12.01 8.64 -1.05
CA PHE A 118 12.29 7.44 -0.28
C PHE A 118 12.05 7.67 1.22
N TRP A 119 12.58 8.76 1.79
CA TRP A 119 12.42 9.08 3.21
C TRP A 119 10.98 9.45 3.58
N ILE A 120 10.25 10.15 2.71
CA ILE A 120 8.82 10.43 2.89
C ILE A 120 8.05 9.12 2.99
N ALA A 121 8.28 8.19 2.06
CA ALA A 121 7.61 6.89 2.06
C ALA A 121 7.99 6.08 3.31
N LEU A 122 9.28 5.91 3.59
CA LEU A 122 9.75 5.05 4.68
C LEU A 122 9.36 5.59 6.06
N LEU A 123 9.63 6.88 6.34
CA LEU A 123 9.28 7.47 7.62
C LEU A 123 7.77 7.62 7.77
N GLY A 124 7.07 7.96 6.69
CA GLY A 124 5.62 8.04 6.69
C GLY A 124 4.97 6.70 7.04
N GLU A 125 5.39 5.63 6.39
CA GLU A 125 4.97 4.27 6.71
C GLU A 125 5.32 3.88 8.15
N GLY A 126 6.55 4.16 8.60
CA GLY A 126 6.99 3.85 9.96
C GLY A 126 6.13 4.56 11.01
N VAL A 127 5.85 5.84 10.82
CA VAL A 127 4.98 6.63 11.72
C VAL A 127 3.54 6.13 11.65
N PHE A 128 3.04 5.77 10.47
CA PHE A 128 1.70 5.21 10.31
C PHE A 128 1.54 3.87 11.04
N ILE A 129 2.45 2.92 10.81
CA ILE A 129 2.45 1.61 11.47
C ILE A 129 2.59 1.80 12.98
N GLY A 130 3.49 2.68 13.43
CA GLY A 130 3.63 3.04 14.83
C GLY A 130 2.32 3.56 15.43
N ASN A 131 1.60 4.40 14.69
CA ASN A 131 0.29 4.90 15.10
C ASN A 131 -0.76 3.78 15.22
N VAL A 132 -0.79 2.86 14.25
CA VAL A 132 -1.68 1.69 14.28
C VAL A 132 -1.40 0.82 15.49
N ILE A 133 -0.13 0.49 15.75
CA ILE A 133 0.29 -0.33 16.91
C ILE A 133 -0.06 0.41 18.21
N TRP A 134 0.26 1.69 18.30
CA TRP A 134 -0.03 2.50 19.49
C TRP A 134 -1.52 2.52 19.81
N SER A 135 -2.35 2.76 18.78
CA SER A 135 -3.81 2.77 18.89
C SER A 135 -4.39 1.38 19.19
N TYR A 136 -3.69 0.31 18.79
CA TYR A 136 -4.05 -1.07 19.12
C TYR A 136 -3.69 -1.45 20.57
N VAL A 137 -2.59 -0.93 21.11
CA VAL A 137 -2.15 -1.23 22.48
C VAL A 137 -2.88 -0.36 23.52
N HIS A 138 -3.08 0.93 23.23
CA HIS A 138 -3.57 1.90 24.20
C HIS A 138 -4.98 2.44 23.92
N GLY A 139 -5.56 2.14 22.76
CA GLY A 139 -6.89 2.63 22.40
C GLY A 139 -8.00 1.95 23.22
N GLU A 140 -8.87 2.76 23.83
CA GLU A 140 -10.14 2.27 24.35
C GLU A 140 -11.00 1.73 23.20
N GLN A 141 -11.69 0.62 23.44
CA GLN A 141 -12.54 -0.03 22.46
C GLN A 141 -13.73 0.91 22.17
N ALA A 142 -13.75 1.57 21.02
CA ALA A 142 -14.89 2.37 20.60
C ALA A 142 -16.05 1.42 20.26
N VAL A 143 -16.87 1.09 21.26
CA VAL A 143 -18.15 0.43 21.03
C VAL A 143 -19.23 1.21 21.75
N PRO A 144 -20.33 1.50 21.04
CA PRO A 144 -21.64 1.14 21.51
C PRO A 144 -22.01 -0.11 20.73
N PHE A 145 -21.92 -1.28 21.37
CA PHE A 145 -22.81 -2.37 21.00
C PHE A 145 -24.18 -1.76 21.25
N LEU A 146 -24.97 -1.54 20.19
CA LEU A 146 -26.37 -1.24 20.39
C LEU A 146 -26.90 -2.31 21.35
N PRO A 147 -27.55 -1.94 22.47
CA PRO A 147 -28.16 -2.93 23.33
C PRO A 147 -29.25 -3.60 22.51
N VAL A 148 -29.01 -4.83 22.09
CA VAL A 148 -30.09 -5.75 21.77
C VAL A 148 -30.94 -5.78 23.03
N VAL A 149 -32.16 -5.23 22.93
CA VAL A 149 -33.16 -5.28 24.00
C VAL A 149 -33.25 -6.74 24.45
N PRO A 150 -33.06 -7.03 25.74
CA PRO A 150 -33.11 -8.38 26.24
C PRO A 150 -34.57 -8.82 26.26
N ASP A 151 -34.90 -9.88 25.53
CA ASP A 151 -36.04 -10.68 25.94
C ASP A 151 -35.78 -12.19 25.81
N ALA A 152 -36.12 -12.86 26.91
CA ALA A 152 -36.07 -14.28 27.22
C ALA A 152 -34.70 -15.02 27.23
N LYS A 153 -34.15 -15.12 28.45
CA LYS A 153 -33.45 -16.30 29.02
C LYS A 153 -32.47 -17.06 28.11
N ALA A 154 -31.22 -16.61 28.11
CA ALA A 154 -30.07 -17.51 28.18
C ALA A 154 -28.89 -16.72 28.73
N THR A 155 -28.34 -17.16 29.86
CA THR A 155 -27.01 -16.75 30.32
C THR A 155 -26.04 -16.87 29.14
N PRO A 156 -25.34 -15.80 28.70
CA PRO A 156 -24.29 -15.97 27.73
C PRO A 156 -23.17 -16.70 28.46
N ALA A 157 -23.07 -18.02 28.24
CA ALA A 157 -21.88 -18.76 28.59
C ALA A 157 -20.72 -18.00 27.97
N HIS A 158 -19.75 -17.63 28.81
CA HIS A 158 -18.46 -17.13 28.38
C HIS A 158 -17.91 -18.14 27.38
N VAL A 159 -18.05 -17.86 26.07
CA VAL A 159 -17.50 -18.72 25.04
C VAL A 159 -15.99 -18.60 25.22
N PRO A 160 -15.29 -19.67 25.65
CA PRO A 160 -13.85 -19.62 25.74
C PRO A 160 -13.32 -19.30 24.35
N ASP A 161 -12.50 -18.25 24.23
CA ASP A 161 -11.81 -17.96 22.99
C ASP A 161 -10.79 -19.09 22.74
N ASP A 162 -11.23 -20.14 22.05
CA ASP A 162 -10.41 -21.29 21.63
C ASP A 162 -9.39 -20.90 20.54
N SER A 163 -9.11 -19.60 20.34
CA SER A 163 -8.10 -19.09 19.42
C SER A 163 -6.70 -19.64 19.72
N VAL A 164 -6.43 -20.06 20.96
CA VAL A 164 -5.17 -20.70 21.39
C VAL A 164 -5.10 -22.19 21.00
N LYS A 165 -6.21 -22.87 20.71
CA LYS A 165 -6.24 -24.30 20.38
C LYS A 165 -6.18 -24.63 18.89
N ASN A 166 -6.29 -23.64 18.02
CA ASN A 166 -6.16 -23.84 16.57
C ASN A 166 -4.81 -23.30 16.09
N MET A 167 -3.74 -24.09 16.22
CA MET A 167 -2.48 -23.93 15.45
C MET A 167 -2.69 -24.19 13.93
N GLY A 168 -3.88 -23.93 13.42
CA GLY A 168 -4.25 -24.06 12.01
C GLY A 168 -4.23 -22.71 11.31
N TRP A 169 -4.12 -22.73 9.99
CA TRP A 169 -4.20 -21.54 9.15
C TRP A 169 -5.46 -20.70 9.46
N PRO A 170 -5.37 -19.35 9.43
CA PRO A 170 -6.52 -18.49 9.65
C PRO A 170 -7.68 -18.83 8.70
N LYS A 171 -8.87 -19.06 9.26
CA LYS A 171 -10.07 -19.37 8.47
C LYS A 171 -10.59 -18.16 7.69
N SER A 172 -10.38 -16.96 8.23
CA SER A 172 -10.79 -15.70 7.59
C SER A 172 -9.82 -15.34 6.47
N PRO A 173 -10.29 -15.11 5.23
CA PRO A 173 -9.42 -14.69 4.13
C PRO A 173 -8.79 -13.33 4.40
N VAL A 174 -9.50 -12.44 5.09
CA VAL A 174 -9.00 -11.13 5.50
C VAL A 174 -7.78 -11.28 6.40
N LYS A 175 -7.86 -12.15 7.42
CA LYS A 175 -6.72 -12.43 8.31
C LYS A 175 -5.58 -13.13 7.58
N LEU A 176 -5.90 -14.11 6.72
CA LEU A 176 -4.92 -14.89 5.97
C LEU A 176 -4.07 -14.01 5.05
N PHE A 177 -4.72 -13.20 4.20
CA PHE A 177 -4.05 -12.27 3.31
C PHE A 177 -3.41 -11.09 4.06
N GLY A 178 -4.05 -10.62 5.15
CA GLY A 178 -3.47 -9.57 6.00
C GLY A 178 -2.15 -10.00 6.66
N ILE A 179 -2.05 -11.24 7.14
CA ILE A 179 -0.79 -11.81 7.66
C ILE A 179 0.25 -11.90 6.54
N GLY A 180 -0.13 -12.36 5.35
CA GLY A 180 0.77 -12.38 4.19
C GLY A 180 1.34 -10.99 3.88
N ALA A 181 0.49 -9.97 3.80
CA ALA A 181 0.90 -8.59 3.58
C ALA A 181 1.86 -8.10 4.68
N ALA A 182 1.55 -8.38 5.95
CA ALA A 182 2.39 -7.99 7.08
C ALA A 182 3.77 -8.68 7.04
N VAL A 183 3.83 -9.97 6.68
CA VAL A 183 5.10 -10.73 6.56
C VAL A 183 5.99 -10.12 5.49
N PHE A 184 5.46 -9.86 4.29
CA PHE A 184 6.24 -9.27 3.22
C PHE A 184 6.64 -7.81 3.51
N ALA A 185 5.74 -7.03 4.12
CA ALA A 185 6.04 -5.66 4.53
C ALA A 185 7.14 -5.62 5.61
N ALA A 186 7.03 -6.45 6.65
CA ALA A 186 8.05 -6.56 7.70
C ALA A 186 9.38 -7.06 7.13
N GLY A 187 9.35 -8.07 6.26
CA GLY A 187 10.55 -8.56 5.56
C GLY A 187 11.23 -7.48 4.72
N GLY A 188 10.44 -6.68 3.99
CA GLY A 188 10.95 -5.54 3.22
C GLY A 188 11.54 -4.45 4.10
N LEU A 189 10.86 -4.06 5.18
CA LEU A 189 11.37 -3.08 6.15
C LEU A 189 12.66 -3.56 6.83
N ILE A 190 12.72 -4.81 7.27
CA ILE A 190 13.94 -5.40 7.86
C ILE A 190 15.07 -5.38 6.82
N SER A 191 14.79 -5.77 5.58
CA SER A 191 15.76 -5.75 4.48
C SER A 191 16.28 -4.34 4.19
N LEU A 192 15.41 -3.32 4.24
CA LEU A 192 15.80 -1.91 4.08
C LEU A 192 16.64 -1.40 5.26
N ILE A 193 16.25 -1.71 6.49
CA ILE A 193 16.90 -1.21 7.71
C ILE A 193 18.28 -1.85 7.89
N LEU A 194 18.37 -3.16 7.68
CA LEU A 194 19.63 -3.90 7.82
C LEU A 194 20.49 -3.81 6.56
N ASP A 195 19.96 -3.30 5.45
CA ASP A 195 20.57 -3.35 4.11
C ASP A 195 20.99 -4.78 3.75
N VAL A 196 20.09 -5.74 3.97
CA VAL A 196 20.32 -7.18 3.72
C VAL A 196 19.22 -7.77 2.84
N PRO A 197 19.57 -8.40 1.71
CA PRO A 197 20.88 -8.28 1.05
C PRO A 197 21.16 -6.82 0.66
N SER A 198 22.42 -6.39 0.70
CA SER A 198 22.89 -5.05 0.29
C SER A 198 22.82 -4.83 -1.23
N PHE A 199 22.08 -5.69 -1.89
CA PHE A 199 21.84 -5.71 -3.31
C PHE A 199 20.90 -4.57 -3.68
N LYS A 200 21.28 -3.80 -4.70
CA LYS A 200 20.46 -2.73 -5.26
C LYS A 200 20.22 -3.03 -6.72
N PHE A 201 18.97 -3.01 -7.12
CA PHE A 201 18.59 -3.30 -8.49
C PHE A 201 18.36 -2.01 -9.28
N PRO A 202 18.71 -1.99 -10.58
CA PRO A 202 18.55 -0.83 -11.42
C PRO A 202 17.08 -0.65 -11.84
N VAL A 203 16.53 0.55 -11.66
CA VAL A 203 15.20 0.96 -12.09
C VAL A 203 15.33 2.17 -13.00
N PRO A 204 14.92 2.06 -14.29
CA PRO A 204 14.89 3.22 -15.17
C PRO A 204 13.78 4.17 -14.73
N TRP A 205 14.15 5.41 -14.38
CA TRP A 205 13.22 6.45 -13.94
C TRP A 205 13.67 7.82 -14.43
N SER A 206 12.75 8.66 -14.92
CA SER A 206 13.03 9.98 -15.52
C SER A 206 14.02 10.00 -16.70
N GLY A 207 14.43 8.85 -17.24
CA GLY A 207 15.47 8.74 -18.27
C GLY A 207 16.87 8.45 -17.72
N GLU A 208 16.99 8.31 -16.40
CA GLU A 208 18.21 7.88 -15.70
C GLU A 208 17.99 6.50 -15.05
N LEU A 209 19.09 5.85 -14.68
CA LEU A 209 19.07 4.55 -14.00
C LEU A 209 19.25 4.78 -12.49
N HIS A 210 18.22 4.48 -11.70
CA HIS A 210 18.27 4.61 -10.24
C HIS A 210 18.46 3.25 -9.59
N PHE A 211 19.32 3.16 -8.59
CA PHE A 211 19.55 1.91 -7.87
C PHE A 211 18.69 1.85 -6.60
N VAL A 212 17.75 0.92 -6.58
CA VAL A 212 16.77 0.77 -5.50
C VAL A 212 17.16 -0.42 -4.62
N PRO A 213 17.17 -0.28 -3.28
CA PRO A 213 17.48 -1.39 -2.37
C PRO A 213 16.52 -2.58 -2.51
N PHE A 214 17.04 -3.79 -2.35
CA PHE A 214 16.28 -5.04 -2.46
C PHE A 214 15.01 -5.08 -1.60
N GLY A 215 15.03 -4.46 -0.42
CA GLY A 215 13.88 -4.40 0.48
C GLY A 215 12.61 -3.82 -0.15
N PHE A 216 12.73 -2.96 -1.18
CA PHE A 216 11.56 -2.46 -1.92
C PHE A 216 10.82 -3.54 -2.71
N LEU A 217 11.53 -4.56 -3.19
CA LEU A 217 10.91 -5.66 -3.91
C LEU A 217 9.95 -6.43 -2.99
N TRP A 218 10.32 -6.61 -1.73
CA TRP A 218 9.47 -7.21 -0.71
C TRP A 218 8.29 -6.33 -0.30
N LEU A 219 8.49 -5.01 -0.25
CA LEU A 219 7.37 -4.08 -0.04
C LEU A 219 6.37 -4.14 -1.20
N ALA A 220 6.85 -4.19 -2.45
CA ALA A 220 6.00 -4.36 -3.62
C ALA A 220 5.28 -5.72 -3.60
N ALA A 221 5.96 -6.78 -3.14
CA ALA A 221 5.39 -8.11 -2.95
C ALA A 221 4.26 -8.16 -1.91
N ALA A 222 4.22 -7.24 -0.94
CA ALA A 222 3.11 -7.13 0.01
C ALA A 222 1.81 -6.59 -0.62
N ALA A 223 1.90 -5.82 -1.71
CA ALA A 223 0.77 -5.10 -2.28
C ALA A 223 -0.39 -6.02 -2.74
N PRO A 224 -0.16 -7.13 -3.48
CA PRO A 224 -1.24 -8.05 -3.86
C PRO A 224 -1.99 -8.61 -2.64
N PHE A 225 -1.25 -8.95 -1.57
CA PHE A 225 -1.87 -9.47 -0.35
C PHE A 225 -2.71 -8.42 0.36
N ALA A 226 -2.20 -7.20 0.49
CA ALA A 226 -2.95 -6.09 1.08
C ALA A 226 -4.22 -5.79 0.27
N PHE A 227 -4.11 -5.78 -1.06
CA PHE A 227 -5.22 -5.57 -1.97
C PHE A 227 -6.32 -6.63 -1.81
N PHE A 228 -5.96 -7.92 -1.82
CA PHE A 228 -6.93 -8.99 -1.63
C PHE A 228 -7.54 -8.99 -0.23
N ALA A 229 -6.77 -8.70 0.81
CA ALA A 229 -7.30 -8.56 2.17
C ALA A 229 -8.36 -7.44 2.24
N MET A 230 -8.11 -6.30 1.60
CA MET A 230 -9.08 -5.20 1.49
C MET A 230 -10.33 -5.60 0.71
N LEU A 231 -10.18 -6.25 -0.45
CA LEU A 231 -11.30 -6.72 -1.26
C LEU A 231 -12.19 -7.73 -0.53
N TYR A 232 -11.58 -8.72 0.13
CA TYR A 232 -12.32 -9.68 0.94
C TYR A 232 -13.07 -8.99 2.06
N LYS A 233 -12.44 -8.04 2.77
CA LYS A 233 -13.10 -7.30 3.85
C LYS A 233 -14.28 -6.48 3.32
N PHE A 234 -14.07 -5.75 2.22
CA PHE A 234 -15.14 -4.98 1.59
C PHE A 234 -16.35 -5.87 1.23
N LEU A 235 -16.12 -7.03 0.63
CA LEU A 235 -17.20 -7.96 0.28
C LEU A 235 -17.85 -8.63 1.49
N MET A 236 -17.11 -8.89 2.57
CA MET A 236 -17.67 -9.39 3.82
C MET A 236 -18.54 -8.33 4.50
N ASP A 237 -18.08 -7.09 4.57
CA ASP A 237 -18.73 -6.02 5.33
C ASP A 237 -19.90 -5.40 4.55
N ALA A 238 -19.74 -5.14 3.25
CA ALA A 238 -20.75 -4.45 2.43
C ALA A 238 -21.77 -5.40 1.81
N CYS A 239 -21.38 -6.65 1.54
CA CYS A 239 -22.24 -7.64 0.87
C CYS A 239 -22.57 -8.85 1.74
N TYR A 240 -22.15 -8.86 3.02
CA TYR A 240 -22.39 -9.94 3.98
C TYR A 240 -21.97 -11.33 3.46
N LEU A 241 -20.94 -11.39 2.60
CA LEU A 241 -20.50 -12.63 1.97
C LEU A 241 -19.69 -13.49 2.94
N VAL A 242 -19.99 -14.79 2.96
CA VAL A 242 -19.20 -15.80 3.68
C VAL A 242 -18.43 -16.65 2.68
N PHE A 243 -17.09 -16.52 2.73
CA PHE A 243 -16.18 -17.15 1.78
C PHE A 243 -15.86 -18.61 2.12
N GLU A 244 -15.59 -19.42 1.09
CA GLU A 244 -15.19 -20.83 1.26
C GLU A 244 -13.72 -20.95 1.69
N GLU A 245 -13.45 -21.68 2.77
CA GLU A 245 -12.11 -21.80 3.34
C GLU A 245 -11.11 -22.49 2.41
N SER A 246 -11.54 -23.54 1.69
CA SER A 246 -10.73 -24.27 0.71
C SER A 246 -10.25 -23.34 -0.41
N LEU A 247 -11.14 -22.52 -0.98
CA LEU A 247 -10.83 -21.57 -2.04
C LEU A 247 -9.98 -20.39 -1.53
N ASN A 248 -10.18 -19.94 -0.28
CA ASN A 248 -9.32 -18.94 0.34
C ASN A 248 -7.87 -19.43 0.41
N ARG A 249 -7.65 -20.69 0.81
CA ARG A 249 -6.32 -21.30 0.88
C ARG A 249 -5.69 -21.46 -0.50
N ILE A 250 -6.45 -21.93 -1.49
CA ILE A 250 -5.97 -22.04 -2.88
C ILE A 250 -5.57 -20.66 -3.40
N HIS A 251 -6.42 -19.65 -3.23
CA HIS A 251 -6.14 -18.29 -3.68
C HIS A 251 -4.87 -17.74 -3.01
N PHE A 252 -4.72 -17.97 -1.70
CA PHE A 252 -3.53 -17.54 -0.96
C PHE A 252 -2.25 -18.21 -1.47
N VAL A 253 -2.28 -19.52 -1.70
CA VAL A 253 -1.14 -20.28 -2.25
C VAL A 253 -0.78 -19.79 -3.66
N VAL A 254 -1.76 -19.61 -4.53
CA VAL A 254 -1.52 -19.07 -5.90
C VAL A 254 -0.89 -17.67 -5.82
N THR A 255 -1.34 -16.84 -4.88
CA THR A 255 -0.79 -15.49 -4.68
C THR A 255 0.66 -15.54 -4.17
N ILE A 256 0.98 -16.46 -3.25
CA ILE A 256 2.38 -16.71 -2.81
C ILE A 256 3.24 -17.12 -4.00
N ILE A 257 2.80 -18.10 -4.80
CA ILE A 257 3.55 -18.56 -5.97
C ILE A 257 3.79 -17.40 -6.95
N THR A 258 2.76 -16.59 -7.20
CA THR A 258 2.85 -15.41 -8.07
C THR A 258 3.91 -14.41 -7.56
N VAL A 259 3.93 -14.15 -6.25
CA VAL A 259 4.88 -13.21 -5.65
C VAL A 259 6.30 -13.77 -5.59
N LEU A 260 6.48 -15.07 -5.35
CA LEU A 260 7.81 -15.70 -5.44
C LEU A 260 8.33 -15.70 -6.88
N ASP A 261 7.46 -15.93 -7.85
CA ASP A 261 7.82 -15.89 -9.26
C ASP A 261 8.09 -14.47 -9.75
N LEU A 262 7.41 -13.45 -9.20
CA LEU A 262 7.74 -12.04 -9.42
C LEU A 262 9.22 -11.75 -9.13
N VAL A 263 9.76 -12.27 -8.02
CA VAL A 263 11.18 -12.10 -7.67
C VAL A 263 12.08 -12.75 -8.73
N ARG A 264 11.76 -13.96 -9.19
CA ARG A 264 12.52 -14.65 -10.24
C ARG A 264 12.50 -13.87 -11.56
N VAL A 265 11.32 -13.42 -11.99
CA VAL A 265 11.12 -12.64 -13.22
C VAL A 265 11.86 -11.30 -13.13
N PHE A 266 11.85 -10.68 -11.95
CA PHE A 266 12.55 -9.42 -11.72
C PHE A 266 14.07 -9.58 -11.77
N MET A 267 14.62 -10.63 -11.16
CA MET A 267 16.06 -10.95 -11.26
C MET A 267 16.49 -11.24 -12.71
N ALA A 268 15.66 -11.95 -13.47
CA ALA A 268 15.91 -12.19 -14.89
C ALA A 268 15.88 -10.86 -15.68
N TRP A 269 14.88 -10.02 -15.43
CA TRP A 269 14.76 -8.71 -16.06
C TRP A 269 15.97 -7.81 -15.78
N GLU A 270 16.49 -7.81 -14.56
CA GLU A 270 17.69 -7.07 -14.19
C GLU A 270 18.92 -7.51 -15.01
N GLN A 271 19.15 -8.82 -15.16
CA GLN A 271 20.23 -9.36 -15.99
C GLN A 271 20.10 -8.91 -17.45
N TRP A 272 18.88 -8.80 -17.96
CA TRP A 272 18.59 -8.30 -19.30
C TRP A 272 18.81 -6.78 -19.43
N MET A 273 18.42 -6.00 -18.43
CA MET A 273 18.66 -4.55 -18.42
C MET A 273 20.15 -4.22 -18.50
N GLY A 274 21.00 -4.96 -17.77
CA GLY A 274 22.45 -4.79 -17.82
C GLY A 274 23.10 -5.09 -19.18
N THR A 275 22.43 -5.87 -20.04
CA THR A 275 22.98 -6.31 -21.33
C THR A 275 22.38 -5.62 -22.54
N LYS A 276 21.15 -5.08 -22.44
CA LYS A 276 20.38 -4.62 -23.62
C LYS A 276 19.84 -3.21 -23.60
N PHE A 277 20.02 -2.41 -22.52
CA PHE A 277 19.75 -0.96 -22.28
C PHE A 277 18.72 -0.15 -23.13
N ALA A 278 18.50 -0.46 -24.41
CA ALA A 278 17.68 0.25 -25.38
C ALA A 278 16.26 -0.34 -25.62
N THR A 279 15.91 -1.53 -25.11
CA THR A 279 14.53 -2.07 -25.28
C THR A 279 13.94 -2.57 -23.95
N PHE A 280 12.81 -2.00 -23.53
CA PHE A 280 11.96 -2.58 -22.48
C PHE A 280 11.48 -3.95 -22.95
N PHE A 281 12.21 -4.99 -22.56
CA PHE A 281 11.91 -6.36 -22.99
C PHE A 281 10.91 -7.00 -22.03
N TYR A 282 9.65 -7.07 -22.45
CA TYR A 282 8.63 -7.91 -21.81
C TYR A 282 8.68 -9.31 -22.41
N GLY A 283 9.60 -10.13 -21.92
CA GLY A 283 9.80 -11.52 -22.38
C GLY A 283 8.72 -12.50 -21.90
N ALA A 284 8.86 -13.77 -22.30
CA ALA A 284 7.98 -14.87 -21.87
C ALA A 284 7.80 -14.98 -20.34
N GLU A 285 8.82 -14.57 -19.59
CA GLU A 285 8.80 -14.52 -18.12
C GLU A 285 7.74 -13.55 -17.56
N PHE A 286 7.56 -12.37 -18.19
CA PHE A 286 6.49 -11.44 -17.81
C PHE A 286 5.11 -11.95 -18.20
N GLN A 287 5.00 -12.69 -19.31
CA GLN A 287 3.75 -13.32 -19.72
C GLN A 287 3.33 -14.39 -18.72
N TRP A 288 4.27 -15.22 -18.27
CA TRP A 288 4.02 -16.25 -17.27
C TRP A 288 3.58 -15.65 -15.93
N LEU A 289 4.24 -14.59 -15.48
CA LEU A 289 3.86 -13.84 -14.29
C LEU A 289 2.44 -13.26 -14.41
N ALA A 290 2.08 -12.70 -15.58
CA ALA A 290 0.74 -12.20 -15.83
C ALA A 290 -0.31 -13.32 -15.77
N VAL A 291 -0.01 -14.51 -16.29
CA VAL A 291 -0.89 -15.69 -16.19
C VAL A 291 -1.13 -16.08 -14.73
N LEU A 292 -0.09 -16.08 -13.89
CA LEU A 292 -0.23 -16.39 -12.46
C LEU A 292 -1.07 -15.32 -11.72
N PHE A 293 -0.90 -14.04 -12.04
CA PHE A 293 -1.74 -12.96 -11.51
C PHE A 293 -3.21 -13.11 -11.95
N VAL A 294 -3.45 -13.43 -13.23
CA VAL A 294 -4.81 -13.69 -13.74
C VAL A 294 -5.42 -14.90 -13.03
N LEU A 295 -4.64 -15.98 -12.81
CA LEU A 295 -5.11 -17.14 -12.07
C LEU A 295 -5.50 -16.77 -10.63
N SER A 296 -4.68 -15.99 -9.93
CA SER A 296 -5.01 -15.48 -8.59
C SER A 296 -6.34 -14.72 -8.59
N ALA A 297 -6.51 -13.78 -9.52
CA ALA A 297 -7.75 -13.01 -9.69
C ALA A 297 -8.97 -13.89 -10.03
N VAL A 298 -8.79 -14.92 -10.86
CA VAL A 298 -9.85 -15.88 -11.22
C VAL A 298 -10.28 -16.70 -9.99
N VAL A 299 -9.35 -17.20 -9.18
CA VAL A 299 -9.70 -17.95 -7.96
C VAL A 299 -10.45 -17.05 -6.98
N PHE A 300 -10.02 -15.79 -6.82
CA PHE A 300 -10.75 -14.78 -6.05
C PHE A 300 -12.19 -14.61 -6.57
N ALA A 301 -12.35 -14.38 -7.87
CA ALA A 301 -13.65 -14.14 -8.50
C ALA A 301 -14.59 -15.34 -8.37
N ILE A 302 -14.08 -16.57 -8.55
CA ILE A 302 -14.86 -17.80 -8.37
C ILE A 302 -15.37 -17.89 -6.93
N ASN A 303 -14.53 -17.59 -5.94
CA ASN A 303 -14.91 -17.64 -4.54
C ASN A 303 -15.95 -16.56 -4.19
N ALA A 304 -15.77 -15.34 -4.70
CA ALA A 304 -16.75 -14.26 -4.57
C ALA A 304 -18.10 -14.64 -5.19
N PHE A 305 -18.10 -15.16 -6.43
CA PHE A 305 -19.31 -15.57 -7.13
C PHE A 305 -20.05 -16.71 -6.41
N ARG A 306 -19.33 -17.76 -5.97
CA ARG A 306 -19.92 -18.87 -5.20
C ARG A 306 -20.50 -18.39 -3.87
N SER A 307 -19.82 -17.46 -3.21
CA SER A 307 -20.28 -16.89 -1.94
C SER A 307 -21.53 -16.03 -2.13
N TYR A 308 -21.58 -15.23 -3.20
CA TYR A 308 -22.76 -14.47 -3.59
C TYR A 308 -23.96 -15.37 -3.91
N ARG A 309 -23.76 -16.42 -4.72
CA ARG A 309 -24.82 -17.38 -5.04
C ARG A 309 -25.36 -18.09 -3.79
N ARG A 310 -24.50 -18.43 -2.83
CA ARG A 310 -24.93 -19.03 -1.55
C ARG A 310 -25.70 -18.04 -0.68
N ALA A 311 -25.32 -16.77 -0.66
CA ALA A 311 -26.02 -15.73 0.08
C ALA A 311 -27.43 -15.49 -0.50
N ALA A 312 -27.54 -15.39 -1.83
CA ALA A 312 -28.82 -15.19 -2.53
C ALA A 312 -29.82 -16.34 -2.38
N VAL A 313 -29.36 -17.55 -2.08
CA VAL A 313 -30.23 -18.72 -1.82
C VAL A 313 -30.73 -18.77 -0.37
N ARG A 314 -30.10 -18.01 0.55
CA ARG A 314 -30.45 -17.98 1.98
C ARG A 314 -31.37 -16.81 2.36
N THR A 315 -31.52 -15.83 1.49
CA THR A 315 -32.46 -14.71 1.58
C THR A 315 -33.75 -15.04 0.85
#